data_AF-A0A0S3RUA1-F1
#
_entry.id   AF-A0A0S3RUA1-F1
#
_cell.length_a   1.000
_cell.length_b   1.000
_cell.length_c   1.000
_cell.angle_alpha   90.00
_cell.angle_beta   90.00
_cell.angle_gamma   90.00
#
_symmetry.space_group_name_H-M   'P 1'
#
loop_
_entity.id
_entity.type
_entity.pdbx_description
1 polymer ?
#
loop_
_entity_poly.entity_id
_entity_poly.type
_entity_poly.pdbx_seq_one_letter_code
_entity_poly.pdbx_strand_id
1 'polypeptide(L)'
;MKQLTTSRRKFHERGRDESFDGELQKLQLVLNNIKDVFVEVKKNEEKLLDTLAEVYDYLHRLDRRKLHQDMEDICDRIKCSAHNLLPKLCFDESYKEENHRGGIISHLS
;
A
#
# COMPACT_ATOMS: atom_id res chain seq x y z
N MET A 1 -7.54 -2.80 10.98
CA MET A 1 -8.06 -4.13 10.58
C MET A 1 -8.84 -4.86 11.66
N LYS A 2 -8.33 -5.05 12.89
CA LYS A 2 -9.10 -5.74 13.96
C LYS A 2 -10.51 -5.18 14.17
N GLN A 3 -10.67 -3.85 14.08
CA GLN A 3 -11.99 -3.22 14.19
C GLN A 3 -12.91 -3.52 13.00
N LEU A 4 -12.41 -3.58 11.77
CA LEU A 4 -13.20 -3.93 10.58
C LEU A 4 -13.75 -5.37 10.67
N THR A 5 -12.90 -6.32 11.05
CA THR A 5 -13.29 -7.72 11.24
C THR A 5 -14.33 -7.87 12.35
N THR A 6 -14.24 -7.05 13.40
CA THR A 6 -15.19 -7.02 14.51
C THR A 6 -16.51 -6.38 14.08
N SER A 7 -16.47 -5.28 13.34
CA SER A 7 -17.65 -4.61 12.81
C SER A 7 -18.40 -5.49 11.82
N ARG A 8 -17.71 -6.15 10.88
CA ARG A 8 -18.33 -7.11 9.94
C ARG A 8 -19.13 -8.18 10.66
N ARG A 9 -18.58 -8.78 11.71
CA ARG A 9 -19.28 -9.77 12.54
C ARG A 9 -20.55 -9.18 13.18
N LYS A 10 -20.46 -7.99 13.77
CA LYS A 10 -21.60 -7.31 14.41
C LYS A 10 -22.70 -6.92 13.42
N PHE A 11 -22.32 -6.53 12.20
CA PHE A 11 -23.29 -6.24 11.14
C PHE A 11 -23.99 -7.50 10.66
N HIS A 12 -23.25 -8.60 10.52
CA HIS A 12 -23.81 -9.90 10.15
C HIS A 12 -24.81 -10.44 11.20
N GLU A 13 -24.65 -10.07 12.48
CA GLU A 13 -25.56 -10.41 13.59
C GLU A 13 -26.86 -9.54 13.63
N ARG A 14 -26.88 -8.37 12.98
CA ARG A 14 -28.01 -7.41 13.02
C ARG A 14 -29.02 -7.54 11.86
N GLY A 15 -28.78 -8.46 10.94
CA GLY A 15 -29.60 -8.68 9.75
C GLY A 15 -28.71 -8.87 8.52
N ARG A 16 -28.94 -9.94 7.76
CA ARG A 16 -28.18 -10.21 6.52
C ARG A 16 -28.64 -9.24 5.44
N ASP A 17 -27.81 -8.25 5.16
CA ASP A 17 -27.85 -7.48 3.92
C ASP A 17 -26.65 -7.92 3.07
N GLU A 18 -26.91 -8.74 2.06
CA GLU A 18 -25.89 -9.26 1.14
C GLU A 18 -25.19 -8.15 0.37
N SER A 19 -25.88 -7.02 0.11
CA SER A 19 -25.29 -5.84 -0.52
C SER A 19 -24.25 -5.20 0.39
N PHE A 20 -24.60 -5.02 1.66
CA PHE A 20 -23.70 -4.42 2.64
C PHE A 20 -22.49 -5.32 2.98
N ASP A 21 -22.65 -6.64 3.00
CA ASP A 21 -21.50 -7.55 3.17
C ASP A 21 -20.53 -7.45 1.99
N GLY A 22 -21.04 -7.32 0.76
CA GLY A 22 -20.24 -7.05 -0.43
C GLY A 22 -19.41 -5.76 -0.33
N GLU A 23 -20.00 -4.67 0.15
CA GLU A 23 -19.29 -3.39 0.40
C GLU A 23 -18.20 -3.53 1.47
N LEU A 24 -18.48 -4.25 2.57
CA LEU A 24 -17.50 -4.50 3.61
C LEU A 24 -16.32 -5.35 3.11
N GLN A 25 -16.56 -6.31 2.22
CA GLN A 25 -15.50 -7.09 1.58
C GLN A 25 -14.63 -6.23 0.66
N LYS A 26 -15.23 -5.35 -0.16
CA LYS A 26 -14.49 -4.40 -1.00
C LYS A 26 -13.61 -3.47 -0.14
N LEU A 27 -14.18 -2.90 0.93
CA LEU A 27 -13.44 -2.05 1.87
C LEU A 27 -12.28 -2.82 2.54
N GLN A 28 -12.51 -4.08 2.92
CA GLN A 28 -11.47 -4.92 3.50
C GLN A 28 -10.31 -5.15 2.54
N LEU A 29 -10.60 -5.39 1.26
CA LEU A 29 -9.58 -5.58 0.22
C LEU A 29 -8.74 -4.33 0.02
N VAL A 30 -9.38 -3.16 -0.16
CA VAL A 30 -8.68 -1.87 -0.31
C VAL A 30 -7.78 -1.59 0.90
N LEU A 31 -8.27 -1.81 2.12
CA LEU A 31 -7.49 -1.61 3.33
C LEU A 31 -6.29 -2.56 3.46
N ASN A 32 -6.43 -3.81 3.00
CA ASN A 32 -5.30 -4.75 2.93
C ASN A 32 -4.26 -4.26 1.92
N ASN A 33 -4.68 -3.87 0.72
CA ASN A 33 -3.78 -3.39 -0.33
C ASN A 33 -3.01 -2.15 0.13
N ILE A 34 -3.68 -1.17 0.75
CA ILE A 34 -3.04 0.01 1.33
C ILE A 34 -1.99 -0.40 2.36
N LYS A 35 -2.32 -1.35 3.25
CA LYS A 35 -1.39 -1.83 4.27
C LYS A 35 -0.14 -2.46 3.64
N ASP A 36 -0.29 -3.25 2.60
CA ASP A 36 0.84 -3.90 1.92
C ASP A 36 1.73 -2.85 1.25
N VAL A 37 1.14 -1.84 0.61
CA VAL A 37 1.88 -0.67 0.08
C VAL A 37 2.68 0.02 1.19
N PHE A 38 2.07 0.29 2.35
CA PHE A 38 2.78 0.92 3.47
C PHE A 38 3.94 0.06 4.00
N VAL A 39 3.78 -1.26 4.05
CA VAL A 39 4.85 -2.17 4.46
C VAL A 39 6.02 -2.12 3.47
N GLU A 40 5.73 -2.11 2.17
CA GLU A 40 6.75 -2.03 1.12
C GLU A 40 7.49 -0.68 1.16
N VAL A 41 6.76 0.44 1.26
CA VAL A 41 7.37 1.78 1.36
C VAL A 41 8.28 1.88 2.58
N LYS A 42 7.87 1.37 3.75
CA LYS A 42 8.72 1.35 4.95
C LYS A 42 10.00 0.55 4.75
N LYS A 43 9.92 -0.62 4.11
CA LYS A 43 11.10 -1.43 3.80
C LYS A 43 12.06 -0.69 2.86
N ASN A 44 11.52 0.09 1.92
CA ASN A 44 12.33 0.88 1.00
C ASN A 44 12.94 2.12 1.68
N GLU A 45 12.22 2.74 2.63
CA GLU A 45 12.73 3.79 3.51
C GLU A 45 13.92 3.30 4.35
N GLU A 46 13.78 2.14 4.99
CA GLU A 46 14.86 1.54 5.79
C GLU A 46 16.14 1.33 4.97
N LYS A 47 16.03 0.80 3.75
CA LYS A 47 17.19 0.61 2.84
C LYS A 47 17.86 1.93 2.45
N LEU A 48 17.08 2.99 2.25
CA LEU A 48 17.62 4.30 1.94
C LEU A 48 18.39 4.84 3.16
N LEU A 49 17.82 4.73 4.36
CA LEU A 49 18.47 5.14 5.60
C LEU A 49 19.78 4.38 5.84
N ASP A 50 19.82 3.07 5.60
CA ASP A 50 21.03 2.26 5.70
C ASP A 50 22.12 2.77 4.73
N THR A 51 21.74 3.09 3.50
CA THR A 51 22.67 3.62 2.49
C THR A 51 23.20 5.02 2.89
N LEU A 52 22.35 5.87 3.46
CA LEU A 52 22.76 7.18 3.96
C LEU A 52 23.69 7.07 5.18
N ALA A 53 23.44 6.10 6.07
CA ALA A 53 24.32 5.82 7.20
C ALA A 53 25.71 5.38 6.75
N GLU A 54 25.80 4.53 5.71
CA GLU A 54 27.08 4.13 5.10
C GLU A 54 27.86 5.34 4.54
N VAL A 55 27.18 6.24 3.82
CA VAL A 55 27.79 7.49 3.34
C VAL A 55 28.30 8.34 4.51
N TYR A 56 27.51 8.47 5.57
CA TYR A 56 27.89 9.23 6.76
C TYR A 56 29.14 8.64 7.41
N ASP A 57 29.23 7.31 7.53
CA ASP A 57 30.39 6.62 8.08
C ASP A 57 31.66 6.88 7.26
N TYR A 58 31.58 6.85 5.93
CA TYR A 58 32.73 7.18 5.07
C TYR A 58 33.20 8.63 5.27
N LEU A 59 32.26 9.57 5.35
CA LEU A 59 32.56 10.98 5.58
C LEU A 59 33.16 11.20 6.97
N HIS A 60 32.60 10.56 7.99
CA HIS A 60 33.07 10.66 9.37
C HIS A 60 34.51 10.13 9.53
N ARG A 61 34.82 9.02 8.85
CA ARG A 61 36.17 8.41 8.86
C ARG A 61 37.16 9.10 7.94
N LEU A 62 36.72 10.07 7.13
CA LEU A 62 37.51 10.70 6.07
C LEU A 62 38.12 9.68 5.09
N ASP A 63 37.45 8.54 4.87
CA ASP A 63 37.95 7.46 4.01
C ASP A 63 37.68 7.76 2.53
N ARG A 64 38.48 8.69 1.98
CA ARG A 64 38.32 9.17 0.60
C ARG A 64 38.51 8.07 -0.43
N ARG A 65 39.38 7.08 -0.16
CA ARG A 65 39.66 6.00 -1.12
C ARG A 65 38.46 5.09 -1.24
N LYS A 66 37.90 4.67 -0.11
CA LYS A 66 36.74 3.78 -0.10
C LYS A 66 35.49 4.48 -0.62
N LEU A 67 35.26 5.74 -0.21
CA LEU A 67 34.17 6.55 -0.72
C LEU A 67 34.24 6.73 -2.25
N HIS A 68 35.44 6.95 -2.81
CA HIS A 68 35.60 7.06 -4.26
C HIS A 68 35.33 5.75 -4.99
N GLN A 69 35.80 4.63 -4.43
CA GLN A 69 35.58 3.30 -4.99
C GLN A 69 34.09 2.92 -5.03
N ASP A 70 33.35 3.26 -3.97
CA ASP A 70 31.95 2.86 -3.81
C ASP A 70 30.97 3.95 -4.31
N MET A 71 31.45 5.10 -4.78
CA MET A 71 30.64 6.27 -5.13
C MET A 71 29.52 5.96 -6.13
N GLU A 72 29.85 5.21 -7.19
CA GLU A 72 28.89 4.87 -8.25
C GLU A 72 27.78 3.96 -7.72
N ASP A 73 28.15 2.91 -6.97
CA ASP A 73 27.20 1.99 -6.31
C ASP A 73 26.29 2.71 -5.33
N ILE A 74 26.84 3.59 -4.49
CA ILE A 74 26.08 4.42 -3.55
C ILE A 74 25.07 5.29 -4.30
N CYS A 75 25.49 5.95 -5.37
CA CYS A 75 24.61 6.81 -6.17
C CYS A 75 23.45 6.01 -6.78
N ASP A 76 23.73 4.82 -7.30
CA ASP A 76 22.72 3.96 -7.91
C ASP A 76 21.76 3.38 -6.87
N ARG A 77 22.25 3.00 -5.69
CA ARG A 77 21.43 2.55 -4.55
C ARG A 77 20.52 3.66 -4.05
N ILE A 78 21.00 4.90 -3.95
CA ILE A 78 20.18 6.06 -3.58
C ILE A 78 19.07 6.29 -4.62
N LYS A 79 19.42 6.33 -5.92
CA LYS A 79 18.43 6.52 -6.99
C LYS A 79 17.39 5.39 -7.00
N CYS A 80 17.83 4.13 -6.91
CA CYS A 80 16.95 2.97 -6.87
C CYS A 80 16.01 3.04 -5.67
N SER A 81 16.53 3.34 -4.48
CA SER A 81 15.73 3.41 -3.26
C SER A 81 14.72 4.56 -3.32
N ALA A 82 15.14 5.76 -3.76
CA ALA A 82 14.25 6.90 -3.96
C ALA A 82 13.14 6.61 -4.98
N HIS A 83 13.45 5.93 -6.08
CA HIS A 83 12.46 5.52 -7.07
C HIS A 83 11.46 4.49 -6.50
N ASN A 84 11.90 3.64 -5.57
CA ASN A 84 11.06 2.62 -4.94
C ASN A 84 10.28 3.14 -3.72
N LEU A 85 10.54 4.36 -3.25
CA LEU A 85 9.72 5.02 -2.22
C LEU A 85 8.33 5.40 -2.74
N LEU A 86 8.21 5.62 -4.05
CA LEU A 86 6.93 5.90 -4.67
C LEU A 86 6.18 4.58 -4.88
N PRO A 87 4.95 4.43 -4.35
CA PRO A 87 4.13 3.25 -4.59
C PRO A 87 3.95 3.02 -6.10
N LYS A 88 4.39 1.86 -6.58
CA LYS A 88 4.13 1.41 -7.97
C LYS A 88 2.80 0.70 -8.11
N LEU A 89 2.25 0.24 -7.00
CA LEU A 89 0.91 -0.36 -6.93
C LEU A 89 -0.13 0.75 -7.20
N CYS A 90 -0.57 0.85 -8.45
CA CYS A 90 -1.86 1.46 -8.75
C CYS A 90 -2.93 0.68 -7.98
N PHE A 91 -3.80 1.38 -7.26
CA PHE A 91 -5.04 0.79 -6.79
C PHE A 91 -5.78 0.29 -8.02
N ASP A 92 -5.90 -1.03 -8.16
CA ASP A 92 -6.68 -1.60 -9.24
C ASP A 92 -8.15 -1.24 -8.99
N GLU A 93 -8.63 -0.23 -9.72
CA GLU A 93 -9.99 0.31 -9.69
C GLU A 93 -11.03 -0.66 -10.30
N SER A 94 -10.70 -1.96 -10.39
CA SER A 94 -11.54 -2.98 -11.03
C SER A 94 -12.83 -3.29 -10.27
N TYR A 95 -13.08 -2.64 -9.12
CA TYR A 95 -14.37 -2.65 -8.42
C TYR A 95 -15.50 -1.88 -9.13
N LYS A 96 -15.34 -1.57 -10.42
CA LYS A 96 -16.41 -1.08 -11.31
C LYS A 96 -17.69 -1.85 -11.04
N GLU A 97 -18.70 -1.11 -10.59
CA GLU A 97 -20.04 -1.59 -10.27
C GLU A 97 -20.60 -2.46 -11.39
N GLU A 98 -20.88 -3.73 -11.09
CA GLU A 98 -21.87 -4.47 -11.87
C GLU A 98 -23.21 -3.77 -11.64
N ASN A 99 -23.58 -2.88 -12.57
CA ASN A 99 -24.92 -2.32 -12.66
C ASN A 99 -25.92 -3.47 -12.75
N HIS A 100 -26.51 -3.83 -11.61
CA HIS A 100 -27.63 -4.74 -11.55
C HIS A 100 -28.82 -4.03 -12.20
N ARG A 101 -29.03 -4.29 -13.49
CA ARG A 101 -30.33 -4.13 -14.14
C ARG A 101 -31.36 -4.88 -13.31
N GLY A 102 -32.34 -4.20 -12.73
CA GLY A 102 -33.47 -4.88 -12.09
C GLY A 102 -34.50 -3.93 -11.51
N GLY A 103 -35.65 -3.81 -12.18
CA GLY A 103 -36.90 -3.38 -11.57
C GLY A 103 -37.50 -2.08 -12.12
N ILE A 104 -38.00 -2.10 -13.35
CA ILE A 104 -39.11 -1.20 -13.71
C ILE A 104 -40.30 -1.68 -12.89
N ILE A 105 -40.63 -0.94 -11.82
CA ILE A 105 -41.90 -1.10 -11.12
C ILE A 105 -42.96 -0.50 -12.04
N SER A 106 -43.69 -1.38 -12.72
CA SER A 106 -44.94 -1.07 -13.38
C SER A 106 -45.96 -0.65 -12.33
N HIS A 107 -46.16 0.66 -12.17
CA HIS A 107 -47.35 1.16 -11.50
C HIS A 107 -48.52 1.10 -12.48
N LEU A 108 -49.37 0.10 -12.26
CA LEU A 108 -50.77 0.11 -12.66
C LEU A 108 -51.45 1.35 -12.05
N SER A 109 -52.02 2.20 -12.90
CA SER A 109 -53.22 3.02 -12.66
C SER A 109 -53.77 3.43 -14.02
#